data_AF-A0A948JH90-F1
#
_entry.id   AF-A0A948JH90-F1
#
_cell.length_a   1.000
_cell.length_b   1.000
_cell.length_c   1.000
_cell.angle_alpha   90.00
_cell.angle_beta   90.00
_cell.angle_gamma   90.00
#
_symmetry.space_group_name_H-M   'P 1'
#
loop_
_entity.id
_entity.type
_entity.pdbx_description
1 polymer ?
#
loop_
_entity_poly.entity_id
_entity_poly.type
_entity_poly.pdbx_seq_one_letter_code
_entity_poly.pdbx_strand_id
1 'polypeptide(L)' 'MKTTFLGMAALAAIIAVPSLSLAATFAYVNQAGEVMTTEAATPSAAIMTAPNIGTHSGVMLINSSTDSEVVGDRVNGV' A
#
# COMPACT_ATOMS: atom_id res chain seq x y z
N MET A 1 1.64 61.11 -6.57
CA MET A 1 2.94 60.43 -6.50
C MET A 1 2.75 59.26 -5.54
N LYS A 2 2.64 58.02 -6.04
CA LYS A 2 3.75 57.01 -6.09
C LYS A 2 4.28 56.78 -4.65
N THR A 3 4.21 55.62 -3.99
CA THR A 3 4.46 54.25 -4.48
C THR A 3 4.23 53.23 -3.34
N THR A 4 3.55 52.12 -3.66
CA THR A 4 3.81 50.73 -3.24
C THR A 4 4.45 50.43 -1.87
N PHE A 5 3.69 49.78 -0.98
CA PHE A 5 4.22 48.73 -0.10
C PHE A 5 3.29 47.51 -0.11
N LEU A 6 3.34 46.81 -1.24
CA LEU A 6 2.87 45.44 -1.42
C LEU A 6 3.92 44.51 -0.77
N GLY A 7 4.01 44.56 0.56
CA GLY A 7 5.03 43.86 1.34
C GLY A 7 4.44 42.72 2.14
N MET A 8 4.90 41.50 1.83
CA MET A 8 4.69 40.27 2.59
C MET A 8 3.36 39.53 2.39
N ALA A 9 3.01 39.25 1.13
CA ALA A 9 2.55 37.91 0.80
C ALA A 9 3.76 36.95 0.86
N ALA A 10 4.23 36.67 2.08
CA ALA A 10 5.22 35.62 2.30
C ALA A 10 4.48 34.28 2.13
N LEU A 11 4.44 33.88 0.86
CA LEU A 11 4.39 32.53 0.32
C LEU A 11 4.75 31.43 1.33
N ALA A 12 3.83 31.12 2.24
CA ALA A 12 3.72 29.79 2.83
C ALA A 12 2.76 28.99 1.95
N ALA A 13 3.08 28.90 0.66
CA ALA A 13 2.60 27.79 -0.14
C ALA A 13 3.27 26.54 0.44
N ILE A 14 2.63 25.97 1.46
CA ILE A 14 2.85 24.58 1.86
C ILE A 14 2.52 23.82 0.59
N ILE A 15 3.55 23.47 -0.17
CA ILE A 15 3.44 22.57 -1.30
C ILE A 15 3.03 21.25 -0.65
N ALA A 16 1.72 21.02 -0.58
CA ALA A 16 1.16 19.70 -0.35
C ALA A 16 1.55 18.89 -1.58
N VAL A 17 2.79 18.42 -1.60
CA VAL A 17 3.22 17.39 -2.53
C VAL A 17 2.29 16.23 -2.23
N PRO A 18 1.41 15.82 -3.16
CA PRO A 18 0.66 14.60 -2.96
C PRO A 18 1.72 13.52 -2.77
N SER A 19 1.81 12.96 -1.57
CA SER A 19 2.66 11.81 -1.32
C SER A 19 2.22 10.75 -2.32
N LEU A 20 3.06 10.46 -3.31
CA LEU A 20 2.88 9.33 -4.19
C LEU A 20 2.88 8.09 -3.30
N SER A 21 1.69 7.67 -2.89
CA SER A 21 1.50 6.44 -2.14
C SER A 21 1.90 5.33 -3.08
N LEU A 22 3.06 4.72 -2.83
CA LEU A 22 3.46 3.50 -3.50
C LEU A 22 2.48 2.41 -3.02
N ALA A 23 1.44 2.15 -3.81
CA ALA A 23 0.47 1.11 -3.48
C ALA A 23 1.20 -0.23 -3.48
N ALA A 24 1.19 -0.89 -2.33
CA ALA A 24 1.75 -2.21 -2.16
C ALA A 24 0.62 -3.25 -2.18
N THR A 25 0.89 -4.41 -2.75
CA THR A 25 -0.09 -5.50 -2.84
C THR A 25 -0.01 -6.34 -1.57
N PHE A 26 -1.16 -6.55 -0.94
CA PHE A 26 -1.30 -7.37 0.25
C PHE A 26 -2.20 -8.58 -0.01
N ALA A 27 -1.80 -9.77 0.43
CA ALA A 27 -2.66 -10.95 0.49
C ALA A 27 -3.43 -11.00 1.81
N TYR A 28 -4.67 -11.46 1.79
CA TYR A 28 -5.49 -11.75 2.97
C TYR A 28 -6.40 -12.95 2.69
N VAL A 29 -7.02 -13.49 3.75
CA VAL A 29 -8.01 -14.57 3.62
C VAL A 29 -9.40 -14.00 3.79
N ASN A 30 -10.28 -14.25 2.82
CA ASN A 30 -11.68 -13.81 2.90
C ASN A 30 -12.50 -14.72 3.83
N GLN A 31 -13.75 -14.34 4.13
CA GLN A 31 -14.66 -15.13 4.97
C GLN A 31 -15.01 -16.51 4.37
N ALA A 32 -14.79 -16.73 3.07
CA ALA A 32 -14.95 -18.02 2.40
C ALA A 32 -13.70 -18.92 2.53
N GLY A 33 -12.60 -18.43 3.11
CA GLY A 33 -11.34 -19.15 3.25
C GLY A 33 -10.42 -19.06 2.04
N GLU A 34 -10.72 -18.16 1.10
CA GLU A 34 -9.92 -17.97 -0.13
C GLU A 34 -8.86 -16.88 0.08
N VAL A 35 -7.69 -17.07 -0.54
CA VAL A 35 -6.63 -16.06 -0.54
C VAL A 35 -6.92 -15.03 -1.62
N MET A 36 -7.10 -13.79 -1.20
CA MET A 36 -7.40 -12.63 -2.04
C MET A 36 -6.30 -11.58 -1.90
N THR A 37 -6.25 -10.64 -2.84
CA THR A 37 -5.31 -9.51 -2.78
C THR A 37 -6.02 -8.17 -2.68
N THR A 38 -5.37 -7.20 -2.05
CA THR A 38 -5.81 -5.80 -1.96
C THR A 38 -4.60 -4.88 -2.09
N GLU A 39 -4.79 -3.71 -2.68
CA GLU A 39 -3.74 -2.70 -2.82
C GLU A 39 -3.91 -1.63 -1.76
N ALA A 40 -2.83 -1.33 -1.02
CA ALA A 40 -2.84 -0.28 -0.02
C ALA A 40 -1.44 0.31 0.22
N ALA A 41 -1.41 1.52 0.76
CA ALA A 41 -0.16 2.19 1.15
C ALA A 41 0.50 1.55 2.39
N THR A 42 -0.31 0.94 3.25
CA THR A 42 0.12 0.42 4.56
C THR A 42 -0.64 -0.85 4.91
N PRO A 43 -0.10 -1.74 5.77
CA PRO A 43 -0.80 -2.93 6.24
C PRO A 43 -2.12 -2.59 6.94
N SER A 44 -2.16 -1.52 7.74
CA SER A 44 -3.38 -1.09 8.42
C SER A 44 -4.46 -0.66 7.44
N ALA A 45 -4.09 0.08 6.39
CA ALA A 45 -5.03 0.44 5.33
C ALA A 45 -5.53 -0.81 4.58
N ALA A 46 -4.65 -1.77 4.28
CA ALA A 46 -5.02 -3.03 3.65
C ALA A 46 -6.06 -3.82 4.45
N ILE A 47 -5.91 -3.91 5.78
CA ILE A 47 -6.90 -4.59 6.65
C ILE A 47 -8.25 -3.89 6.58
N MET A 48 -8.26 -2.55 6.56
CA MET A 48 -9.50 -1.77 6.52
C MET A 48 -10.21 -1.82 5.17
N THR A 49 -9.46 -1.94 4.07
CA THR A 49 -9.99 -1.95 2.70
C THR A 49 -10.16 -3.36 2.14
N ALA A 50 -9.71 -4.41 2.83
CA ALA A 50 -9.84 -5.80 2.41
C ALA A 50 -11.32 -6.25 2.45
N PRO A 51 -11.97 -6.47 1.29
CA PRO A 51 -13.37 -6.85 1.26
C PRO A 51 -13.57 -8.25 1.84
N ASN A 52 -14.53 -8.37 2.75
CA ASN A 52 -14.86 -9.64 3.40
C ASN A 52 -13.64 -10.33 4.04
N ILE A 53 -12.70 -9.58 4.61
CA ILE A 53 -11.60 -10.18 5.37
C ILE A 53 -12.15 -11.05 6.50
N GLY A 54 -11.55 -12.23 6.70
CA GLY A 54 -11.92 -13.11 7.80
C GLY A 54 -11.66 -12.43 9.16
N THR A 55 -12.51 -12.69 10.15
CA THR A 55 -12.45 -12.07 11.50
C THR A 55 -11.09 -12.21 12.19
N HIS A 56 -10.35 -13.28 11.90
CA HIS A 56 -9.01 -13.54 12.45
C HIS A 56 -7.93 -13.54 11.36
N SER A 57 -8.23 -13.01 10.18
CA SER A 57 -7.27 -12.92 9.09
C SER A 57 -6.41 -11.66 9.25
N GLY A 58 -5.12 -11.80 8.92
CA GLY A 58 -4.21 -10.68 8.77
C GLY A 58 -3.98 -10.35 7.30
N VAL A 59 -3.11 -9.37 7.05
CA VAL A 59 -2.61 -9.05 5.71
C VAL A 59 -1.12 -9.37 5.62
N MET A 60 -0.69 -9.92 4.50
CA MET A 60 0.71 -10.20 4.19
C MET A 60 1.14 -9.33 3.02
N LEU A 61 2.23 -8.58 3.17
CA LEU A 61 2.81 -7.83 2.07
C LEU A 61 3.36 -8.80 1.01
N ILE A 62 2.84 -8.73 -0.20
CA ILE A 62 3.39 -9.44 -1.36
C ILE A 62 4.46 -8.54 -1.97
N ASN A 63 5.71 -8.78 -1.59
CA ASN A 63 6.88 -8.13 -2.14
C ASN A 63 7.67 -9.14 -3.00
N SER A 64 7.07 -9.66 -4.07
CA SER A 64 7.76 -10.55 -4.99
C SER A 64 8.07 -9.83 -6.30
N SER A 65 9.34 -9.53 -6.52
CA SER A 65 9.94 -9.38 -7.85
C SER A 65 10.77 -10.60 -8.25
N THR A 66 10.89 -11.61 -7.37
CA THR A 66 11.84 -12.72 -7.54
C THR A 66 11.45 -13.85 -6.60
N ASP A 67 10.39 -14.58 -6.92
CA ASP A 67 10.52 -16.04 -6.92
C ASP A 67 9.38 -16.66 -7.73
N SER A 68 9.76 -17.23 -8.87
CA SER A 68 8.92 -18.18 -9.59
C SER A 68 9.12 -19.56 -8.95
N GLU A 69 8.98 -19.65 -7.62
CA GLU A 69 8.96 -20.93 -6.93
C GLU A 69 7.64 -21.61 -7.33
N VAL A 70 7.72 -22.34 -8.43
CA VAL A 70 6.67 -23.21 -8.92
C VAL A 70 6.33 -24.17 -7.78
N VAL A 71 5.11 -24.07 -7.27
CA VAL A 71 4.57 -25.07 -6.34
C VAL A 71 4.70 -26.45 -6.99
N GLY A 72 5.63 -27.26 -6.50
CA GLY A 72 5.95 -28.57 -7.07
C GLY A 72 7.38 -28.75 -7.60
N ASP A 73 8.31 -27.83 -7.34
CA ASP A 73 9.72 -28.12 -7.57
C ASP A 73 10.16 -29.34 -6.72
N ARG A 74 10.84 -30.28 -7.37
CA ARG A 74 11.33 -31.49 -6.75
C ARG A 74 12.48 -31.08 -5.84
N VAL A 75 12.22 -31.05 -4.53
CA VAL A 75 13.31 -31.12 -3.56
C VAL A 75 14.08 -32.41 -3.84
N ASN A 76 15.29 -32.29 -4.39
CA ASN A 76 16.20 -33.42 -4.50
C ASN A 76 16.57 -33.82 -3.08
N GLY A 77 15.90 -34.86 -2.59
CA GLY A 77 16.19 -35.48 -1.31
C GLY A 77 17.66 -35.88 -1.25
N VAL A 78 18.34 -35.42 -0.22
CA VAL A 78 19.64 -35.92 0.22
C VAL A 78 19.48 -37.23 0.99
#